data_AF-A0A523N411-F1
#
_entry.id   AF-A0A523N411-F1
#
_cell.length_a   1.000
_cell.length_b   1.000
_cell.length_c   1.000
_cell.angle_alpha   90.00
_cell.angle_beta   90.00
_cell.angle_gamma   90.00
#
_symmetry.space_group_name_H-M   'P 1'
#
loop_
_entity.id
_entity.type
_entity.pdbx_description
1 polymer ?
#
loop_
_entity_poly.entity_id
_entity_poly.type
_entity_poly.pdbx_seq_one_letter_code
_entity_poly.pdbx_strand_id
1 'polypeptide(L)'
;MGWHWVAPAHSFETVSLKEYKVQALKVNNPVDLTRLPLNKTFQVNSPDFVLQFFFSGPDVLGIIFKRNLDKALFVRWCLFRNCEESPFDYVSVIGQPHGPPLVNNFFQIKHPPGLNYRFQGLHFSARK
;
A
#
# COMPACT_ATOMS: atom_id res chain seq x y z
N MET A 1 38.50 -27.07 2.08
CA MET A 1 37.49 -26.11 2.57
C MET A 1 36.92 -25.36 1.39
N GLY A 2 35.69 -25.66 0.96
CA GLY A 2 35.02 -24.97 -0.15
C GLY A 2 34.07 -23.91 0.40
N TRP A 3 34.28 -22.65 0.03
CA TRP A 3 33.38 -21.56 0.36
C TRP A 3 32.17 -21.61 -0.58
N HIS A 4 31.00 -21.97 -0.04
CA HIS A 4 29.74 -21.85 -0.75
C HIS A 4 29.29 -20.39 -0.71
N TRP A 5 29.22 -19.76 -1.89
CA TRP A 5 28.55 -18.49 -2.09
C TRP A 5 27.03 -18.72 -1.98
N VAL A 6 26.43 -18.32 -0.87
CA VAL A 6 24.98 -18.25 -0.74
C VAL A 6 24.52 -17.02 -1.52
N ALA A 7 23.91 -17.22 -2.68
CA ALA A 7 23.27 -16.14 -3.42
C ALA A 7 22.15 -15.51 -2.56
N PRO A 8 21.94 -14.19 -2.58
CA PRO A 8 20.89 -13.55 -1.82
C PRO A 8 19.53 -14.03 -2.37
N ALA A 9 18.84 -14.85 -1.58
CA ALA A 9 17.45 -15.19 -1.84
C ALA A 9 16.68 -13.87 -1.95
N HIS A 10 16.10 -13.62 -3.13
CA HIS A 10 15.35 -12.41 -3.40
C HIS A 10 14.25 -12.23 -2.34
N SER A 11 14.34 -11.15 -1.55
CA SER A 11 13.52 -10.83 -0.37
C SER A 11 12.07 -10.43 -0.71
N PHE A 12 11.48 -11.02 -1.75
CA PHE A 12 10.12 -10.72 -2.19
C PHE A 12 9.16 -11.82 -1.74
N GLU A 13 8.16 -11.43 -0.97
CA GLU A 13 7.00 -12.28 -0.73
C GLU A 13 6.02 -12.10 -1.90
N THR A 14 5.61 -13.20 -2.53
CA THR A 14 4.68 -13.20 -3.67
C THR A 14 3.49 -14.11 -3.40
N VAL A 15 2.28 -13.53 -3.47
CA VAL A 15 1.03 -14.27 -3.46
C VAL A 15 0.57 -14.48 -4.90
N SER A 16 -0.08 -15.61 -5.17
CA SER A 16 -0.62 -15.90 -6.50
C SER A 16 -1.67 -14.86 -6.91
N LEU A 17 -1.31 -13.97 -7.84
CA LEU A 17 -2.22 -13.00 -8.49
C LEU A 17 -3.42 -13.69 -9.18
N LYS A 18 -3.40 -15.01 -9.36
CA LYS A 18 -4.50 -15.77 -9.97
C LYS A 18 -5.74 -15.87 -9.07
N GLU A 19 -5.59 -15.75 -7.75
CA GLU A 19 -6.71 -15.92 -6.80
C GLU A 19 -7.60 -14.67 -6.69
N TYR A 20 -7.08 -13.48 -7.01
CA TYR A 20 -7.84 -12.23 -6.96
C TYR A 20 -8.09 -11.68 -8.36
N LYS A 21 -8.86 -12.43 -9.14
CA LYS A 21 -9.44 -12.05 -10.44
C LYS A 21 -10.55 -11.00 -10.32
N VAL A 22 -10.60 -10.20 -9.26
CA VAL A 22 -11.58 -9.12 -9.13
C VAL A 22 -11.06 -7.91 -9.90
N GLN A 23 -11.96 -7.27 -10.65
CA GLN A 23 -11.77 -6.15 -11.58
C GLN A 23 -11.19 -4.88 -10.91
N ALA A 24 -9.97 -4.96 -10.36
CA ALA A 24 -9.33 -3.82 -9.74
C ALA A 24 -8.90 -2.81 -10.81
N LEU A 25 -9.33 -1.57 -10.65
CA LEU A 25 -8.93 -0.47 -11.53
C LEU A 25 -7.50 -0.07 -11.17
N LYS A 26 -6.59 -0.16 -12.13
CA LYS A 26 -5.23 0.35 -11.93
C LYS A 26 -5.27 1.87 -11.80
N VAL A 27 -4.64 2.39 -10.76
CA VAL A 27 -4.56 3.82 -10.47
C VAL A 27 -3.12 4.28 -10.38
N ASN A 28 -2.91 5.57 -10.59
CA ASN A 28 -1.61 6.19 -10.37
C ASN A 28 -1.26 6.22 -8.88
N ASN A 29 0.01 6.40 -8.59
CA ASN A 29 0.53 6.61 -7.25
C ASN A 29 1.47 7.83 -7.30
N PRO A 30 1.11 8.98 -6.71
CA PRO A 30 -0.03 9.23 -5.81
C PRO A 30 -1.41 9.10 -6.46
N VAL A 31 -2.39 8.70 -5.66
CA VAL A 31 -3.80 8.51 -6.02
C VAL A 31 -4.57 9.80 -5.75
N ASP A 32 -5.30 10.29 -6.76
CA ASP A 32 -6.23 11.41 -6.60
C ASP A 32 -7.60 10.89 -6.12
N LEU A 33 -7.91 11.08 -4.84
CA LEU A 33 -9.14 10.61 -4.22
C LEU A 33 -10.38 11.34 -4.73
N THR A 34 -10.22 12.55 -5.28
CA THR A 34 -11.35 13.36 -5.77
C THR A 34 -11.91 12.83 -7.10
N ARG A 35 -11.17 11.95 -7.78
CA ARG A 35 -11.51 11.39 -9.10
C ARG A 35 -11.76 9.90 -9.08
N LEU A 36 -11.71 9.26 -7.91
CA LEU A 36 -11.94 7.83 -7.81
C LEU A 36 -13.43 7.49 -7.95
N PRO A 37 -13.80 6.51 -8.79
CA PRO A 37 -15.16 6.01 -8.83
C PRO A 37 -15.52 5.33 -7.50
N LEU A 38 -16.72 5.59 -6.98
CA LEU A 38 -17.18 4.98 -5.74
C LEU A 38 -17.39 3.46 -5.89
N ASN A 39 -17.26 2.73 -4.78
CA ASN A 39 -17.53 1.29 -4.68
C ASN A 39 -16.72 0.42 -5.66
N LYS A 40 -15.46 0.81 -5.91
CA LYS A 40 -14.51 0.05 -6.72
C LYS A 40 -13.31 -0.38 -5.89
N THR A 41 -12.67 -1.44 -6.36
CA THR A 41 -11.34 -1.86 -5.91
C THR A 41 -10.31 -1.25 -6.84
N PHE A 42 -9.21 -0.80 -6.27
CA PHE A 42 -8.10 -0.16 -6.97
C PHE A 42 -6.83 -0.96 -6.81
N GLN A 43 -5.93 -0.84 -7.77
CA GLN A 43 -4.63 -1.50 -7.74
C GLN A 43 -3.51 -0.50 -7.95
N VAL A 44 -2.49 -0.56 -7.09
CA VAL A 44 -1.24 0.19 -7.24
C VAL A 44 -0.12 -0.79 -7.52
N ASN A 45 0.63 -0.51 -8.59
CA ASN A 45 1.80 -1.27 -8.98
C ASN A 45 3.05 -0.41 -8.81
N SER A 46 4.04 -0.96 -8.13
CA SER A 46 5.36 -0.37 -7.91
C SER A 46 6.42 -1.47 -8.06
N PRO A 47 7.69 -1.15 -8.40
CA PRO A 47 8.76 -2.14 -8.39
C PRO A 47 8.88 -2.90 -7.07
N ASP A 48 8.67 -2.19 -5.96
CA ASP A 48 8.81 -2.74 -4.60
C ASP A 48 7.54 -3.38 -4.05
N PHE A 49 6.35 -3.12 -4.62
CA PHE A 49 5.11 -3.68 -4.11
C PHE A 49 3.98 -3.69 -5.14
N VAL A 50 3.04 -4.61 -4.97
CA VAL A 50 1.75 -4.63 -5.66
C VAL A 50 0.67 -4.84 -4.62
N LEU A 51 -0.32 -3.96 -4.58
CA LEU A 51 -1.43 -4.04 -3.65
C LEU A 51 -2.75 -3.66 -4.32
N GLN A 52 -3.84 -4.20 -3.79
CA GLN A 52 -5.18 -3.72 -4.07
C GLN A 52 -5.79 -3.11 -2.81
N PHE A 53 -6.66 -2.13 -2.98
CA PHE A 53 -7.38 -1.50 -1.89
C PHE A 53 -8.78 -1.05 -2.30
N PHE A 54 -9.67 -0.87 -1.32
CA PHE A 54 -11.00 -0.33 -1.49
C PHE A 54 -11.38 0.47 -0.23
N PHE A 55 -12.39 1.32 -0.35
CA PHE A 55 -12.91 2.09 0.77
C PHE A 55 -14.05 1.35 1.46
N SER A 56 -14.00 1.29 2.79
CA SER A 56 -15.12 0.84 3.64
C SER A 56 -15.49 1.99 4.56
N GLY A 57 -16.46 2.80 4.13
CA GLY A 57 -16.70 4.10 4.74
C GLY A 57 -15.47 5.01 4.57
N PRO A 58 -14.93 5.61 5.64
CA PRO A 58 -13.73 6.45 5.56
C PRO A 58 -12.42 5.64 5.58
N ASP A 59 -12.46 4.36 5.95
CA ASP A 59 -11.29 3.50 6.10
C ASP A 59 -10.83 2.93 4.75
N VAL A 60 -9.54 2.63 4.66
CA VAL A 60 -8.93 1.93 3.51
C VAL A 60 -8.59 0.51 3.93
N LEU A 61 -9.16 -0.46 3.22
CA LEU A 61 -8.89 -1.89 3.39
C LEU A 61 -8.21 -2.39 2.13
N GLY A 62 -7.36 -3.41 2.24
CA GLY A 62 -6.69 -3.94 1.07
C GLY A 62 -5.88 -5.20 1.30
N ILE A 63 -5.28 -5.67 0.21
CA ILE A 63 -4.47 -6.89 0.16
C ILE A 63 -3.14 -6.57 -0.52
N ILE A 64 -2.03 -7.00 0.07
CA ILE A 64 -0.69 -6.89 -0.50
C ILE A 64 -0.37 -8.19 -1.25
N PHE A 65 -0.22 -8.11 -2.57
CA PHE A 65 0.12 -9.26 -3.41
C PHE A 65 1.62 -9.52 -3.49
N LYS A 66 2.40 -8.44 -3.46
CA LYS A 66 3.84 -8.46 -3.53
C LYS A 66 4.38 -7.33 -2.69
N ARG A 67 5.45 -7.59 -1.93
CA ARG A 67 6.26 -6.52 -1.32
C ARG A 67 7.72 -6.93 -1.20
N ASN A 68 8.60 -5.94 -1.21
CA ASN A 68 9.99 -6.06 -0.81
C ASN A 68 10.06 -6.11 0.73
N LEU A 69 10.52 -7.22 1.30
CA LEU A 69 10.60 -7.41 2.74
C LEU A 69 11.72 -6.58 3.39
N ASP A 70 12.67 -6.06 2.61
CA ASP A 70 13.76 -5.21 3.11
C ASP A 70 13.31 -3.75 3.33
N LYS A 71 12.06 -3.42 2.99
CA LYS A 71 11.50 -2.06 3.07
C LYS A 71 10.19 -2.07 3.86
N ALA A 72 10.01 -1.02 4.65
CA ALA A 72 8.73 -0.71 5.26
C ALA A 72 7.78 -0.17 4.18
N LEU A 73 6.54 -0.65 4.19
CA LEU A 73 5.48 -0.18 3.31
C LEU A 73 4.60 0.80 4.07
N PHE A 74 4.50 2.01 3.54
CA PHE A 74 3.73 3.11 4.13
C PHE A 74 2.57 3.50 3.23
N VAL A 75 1.54 4.02 3.86
CA VAL A 75 0.50 4.83 3.22
C VAL A 75 0.56 6.24 3.81
N ARG A 76 0.43 7.25 2.96
CA ARG A 76 0.28 8.66 3.34
C ARG A 76 -1.07 9.15 2.83
N TRP A 77 -1.92 9.59 3.73
CA TRP A 77 -3.09 10.38 3.42
C TRP A 77 -2.64 11.83 3.20
N CYS A 78 -2.93 12.36 2.03
CA CYS A 78 -2.43 13.65 1.57
C CYS A 78 -3.54 14.69 1.62
N LEU A 79 -3.25 15.86 2.17
CA LEU A 79 -4.17 17.00 2.16
C LEU A 79 -4.49 17.42 0.72
N PHE A 80 -3.49 17.40 -0.16
CA PHE A 80 -3.60 17.79 -1.57
C PHE A 80 -3.62 16.58 -2.51
N ARG A 81 -4.35 16.70 -3.62
CA ARG A 81 -4.52 15.64 -4.64
C ARG A 81 -3.22 15.14 -5.26
N ASN A 82 -2.19 16.00 -5.32
CA ASN A 82 -0.86 15.69 -5.86
C ASN A 82 0.10 15.14 -4.82
N CYS A 83 -0.32 15.05 -3.55
CA CYS A 83 0.54 14.68 -2.43
C CYS A 83 1.79 15.55 -2.27
N GLU A 84 1.70 16.84 -2.61
CA GLU A 84 2.66 17.84 -2.13
C GLU A 84 2.76 17.78 -0.61
N GLU A 85 3.97 17.96 -0.09
CA GLU A 85 4.21 17.78 1.33
C GLU A 85 3.44 18.80 2.17
N SER A 86 2.64 18.29 3.09
CA SER A 86 1.86 19.10 4.02
C SER A 86 2.05 18.61 5.46
N PRO A 87 2.10 19.54 6.45
CA PRO A 87 2.13 19.17 7.87
C PRO A 87 0.83 18.50 8.32
N PHE A 88 -0.22 18.56 7.51
CA PHE A 88 -1.53 17.95 7.76
C PHE A 88 -1.66 16.54 7.19
N ASP A 89 -0.60 16.01 6.58
CA ASP A 89 -0.63 14.66 6.05
C ASP A 89 -0.53 13.62 7.18
N TYR A 90 -1.17 12.48 6.97
CA TYR A 90 -1.18 11.41 7.95
C TYR A 90 -0.53 10.16 7.37
N VAL A 91 0.53 9.69 8.01
CA VAL A 91 1.31 8.53 7.56
C VAL A 91 1.02 7.34 8.46
N SER A 92 0.83 6.16 7.86
CA SER A 92 0.67 4.90 8.57
C SER A 92 1.53 3.81 7.94
N VAL A 93 2.05 2.91 8.76
CA VAL A 93 2.79 1.74 8.31
C VAL A 93 1.81 0.61 8.06
N ILE A 94 1.83 0.03 6.86
CA ILE A 94 0.99 -1.13 6.50
C ILE A 94 1.78 -2.43 6.40
N GLY A 95 3.12 -2.36 6.37
CA GLY A 95 3.97 -3.55 6.48
C GLY A 95 5.37 -3.18 6.98
N GLN A 96 5.86 -3.89 8.00
CA GLN A 96 7.20 -3.70 8.55
C GLN A 96 8.26 -4.46 7.74
N PRO A 97 9.52 -3.98 7.69
CA PRO A 97 10.63 -4.74 7.11
C PRO A 97 10.80 -6.05 7.88
N HIS A 98 10.91 -7.17 7.17
CA HIS A 98 10.96 -8.52 7.74
C HIS A 98 9.88 -8.84 8.80
N GLY A 99 8.79 -8.07 8.80
CA GLY A 99 7.66 -8.30 9.69
C GLY A 99 6.98 -9.63 9.38
N PRO A 100 6.24 -10.19 10.35
CA PRO A 100 5.47 -11.41 10.12
C PRO A 100 4.50 -11.22 8.93
N PRO A 101 4.20 -12.29 8.17
CA PRO A 101 3.22 -12.22 7.11
C PRO A 101 1.89 -11.72 7.68
N LEU A 102 1.28 -10.75 7.00
CA LEU A 102 -0.04 -10.25 7.38
C LEU A 102 -1.06 -11.40 7.28
N VAL A 103 -2.01 -11.46 8.21
CA VAL A 103 -3.07 -12.48 8.16
C VAL A 103 -3.81 -12.33 6.83
N ASN A 104 -3.73 -13.37 5.98
CA ASN A 104 -4.26 -13.37 4.61
C ASN A 104 -3.77 -12.21 3.74
N ASN A 105 -2.58 -11.64 4.03
CA ASN A 105 -2.02 -10.48 3.35
C ASN A 105 -2.89 -9.21 3.40
N PHE A 106 -3.83 -9.17 4.34
CA PHE A 106 -4.79 -8.10 4.47
C PHE A 106 -4.25 -6.95 5.33
N PHE A 107 -4.53 -5.72 4.93
CA PHE A 107 -4.27 -4.52 5.72
C PHE A 107 -5.53 -3.68 5.88
N GLN A 108 -5.61 -2.98 7.02
CA GLN A 108 -6.63 -1.98 7.28
C GLN A 108 -5.95 -0.70 7.79
N ILE A 109 -6.32 0.42 7.20
CA ILE A 109 -5.91 1.75 7.63
C ILE A 109 -7.17 2.48 8.04
N LYS A 110 -7.28 2.75 9.33
CA LYS A 110 -8.37 3.56 9.86
C LYS A 110 -8.19 5.01 9.43
N HIS A 111 -9.28 5.65 9.05
CA HIS A 111 -9.26 7.09 8.86
C HIS A 111 -8.85 7.76 10.18
N PRO A 112 -7.85 8.64 10.18
CA PRO A 112 -7.41 9.30 11.40
C PRO A 112 -8.59 10.09 12.05
N PRO A 113 -8.90 9.83 13.34
CA PRO A 113 -10.02 10.45 14.02
C PRO A 113 -9.72 11.91 14.39
N GLY A 114 -10.75 12.74 14.46
CA GLY A 114 -10.64 14.11 14.99
C GLY A 114 -10.09 15.16 14.00
N LEU A 115 -9.99 14.83 12.71
CA LEU A 115 -9.57 15.79 11.69
C LEU A 115 -10.79 16.44 11.00
N ASN A 116 -10.81 17.78 10.94
CA ASN A 116 -11.89 18.57 10.33
C ASN A 116 -11.71 18.80 8.82
N TYR A 117 -10.68 18.22 8.21
CA TYR A 117 -10.38 18.37 6.79
C TYR A 117 -10.46 17.03 6.06
N ARG A 118 -10.71 17.09 4.75
CA ARG A 118 -10.78 15.91 3.89
C ARG A 118 -9.45 15.74 3.15
N PHE A 119 -8.85 14.57 3.27
CA PHE A 119 -7.72 14.20 2.43
C PHE A 119 -8.16 14.11 0.97
N GLN A 120 -7.33 14.62 0.07
CA GLN A 120 -7.57 14.63 -1.37
C GLN A 120 -6.68 13.63 -2.10
N GLY A 121 -5.65 13.10 -1.45
CA GLY A 121 -4.71 12.15 -2.04
C GLY A 121 -4.39 10.98 -1.13
N LEU A 122 -3.92 9.90 -1.74
CA LEU A 122 -3.37 8.74 -1.04
C LEU A 122 -2.08 8.31 -1.75
N HIS A 123 -1.00 8.13 -1.02
CA HIS A 123 0.29 7.75 -1.58
C HIS A 123 0.86 6.54 -0.86
N PHE A 124 1.14 5.49 -1.61
CA PHE A 124 1.81 4.29 -1.11
C PHE A 124 3.30 4.37 -1.41
N SER A 125 4.16 4.08 -0.44
CA SER A 125 5.61 4.12 -0.68
C SER A 125 6.35 3.05 0.13
N ALA A 126 7.43 2.53 -0.45
CA ALA A 126 8.34 1.61 0.22
C ALA A 126 9.64 2.34 0.56
N ARG A 127 10.04 2.36 1.83
CA ARG A 127 11.25 3.06 2.32
C ARG A 127 12.02 2.16 3.28
N LYS A 128 13.34 2.38 3.38
CA LYS A 128 14.19 1.71 4.37
C LYS A 128 13.99 2.33 5.75
#